data_AF-A0A9C9NG58-F1
#
_entry.id   AF-A0A9C9NG58-F1
#
_cell.length_a   1.000
_cell.length_b   1.000
_cell.length_c   1.000
_cell.angle_alpha   90.00
_cell.angle_beta   90.00
_cell.angle_gamma   90.00
#
_symmetry.space_group_name_H-M   'P 1'
#
loop_
_entity.id
_entity.type
_entity.pdbx_description
1 polymer ?
#
loop_
_entity_poly.entity_id
_entity_poly.type
_entity_poly.pdbx_seq_one_letter_code
_entity_poly.pdbx_strand_id
1 'polypeptide(L)' 'MEAGLGLLRLSPQSFWAMTPRELAAALAPLTPTGGAIPPQRADLATLMRRFPDRGTSQAQR' A
#
# COMPACT_ATOMS: atom_id res chain seq x y z
N MET A 1 0.69 3.13 6.29
CA MET A 1 1.55 3.00 5.09
C MET A 1 2.97 3.41 5.46
N GLU A 2 3.85 2.47 5.83
CA GLU A 2 5.26 2.79 6.15
C GLU A 2 6.17 2.90 4.91
N ALA A 3 5.71 2.44 3.75
CA ALA A 3 6.55 2.33 2.55
C ALA A 3 7.13 3.68 2.07
N GLY A 4 6.36 4.79 2.16
CA GLY A 4 6.82 6.11 1.69
C GLY A 4 7.51 6.98 2.74
N LEU A 5 6.93 7.06 3.94
CA LEU A 5 7.36 8.00 4.99
C LEU A 5 8.28 7.39 6.06
N GLY A 6 8.32 6.06 6.16
CA GLY A 6 9.18 5.34 7.11
C GLY A 6 10.45 4.81 6.44
N LEU A 7 10.28 3.93 5.46
CA LEU A 7 11.40 3.19 4.84
C LEU A 7 12.20 4.02 3.84
N LEU A 8 11.54 4.79 2.98
CA LEU A 8 12.20 5.60 1.95
C LEU A 8 12.55 7.03 2.42
N ARG A 9 12.01 7.47 3.57
CA ARG A 9 12.17 8.82 4.14
C ARG A 9 11.87 9.95 3.14
N LEU A 10 10.97 9.70 2.18
CA LEU A 10 10.57 10.69 1.18
C LEU A 10 9.54 11.65 1.77
N SER A 11 9.55 12.90 1.32
CA SER A 11 8.40 13.79 1.58
C SER A 11 7.13 13.19 0.94
N PRO A 12 5.93 13.43 1.51
CA PRO A 12 4.68 12.95 0.90
C PRO A 12 4.55 13.36 -0.57
N GLN A 13 4.92 14.61 -0.90
CA GLN A 13 4.86 15.13 -2.26
C GLN A 13 5.78 14.34 -3.19
N SER A 14 7.03 14.11 -2.80
CA SER A 14 7.99 13.35 -3.61
C SER A 14 7.51 11.92 -3.80
N PHE A 15 6.97 11.29 -2.76
CA PHE A 15 6.44 9.94 -2.84
C PHE A 15 5.30 9.81 -3.85
N TRP A 16 4.34 10.73 -3.80
CA TRP A 16 3.17 10.71 -4.70
C TRP A 16 3.46 11.16 -6.12
N ALA A 17 4.56 11.88 -6.35
CA ALA A 17 4.98 12.31 -7.68
C ALA A 17 5.75 11.22 -8.46
N MET A 18 6.22 10.16 -7.79
CA MET A 18 7.00 9.10 -8.44
C MET A 18 6.14 8.26 -9.41
N THR A 19 6.77 7.88 -10.51
CA THR A 19 6.21 6.86 -11.40
C THR A 19 6.27 5.47 -10.75
N PRO A 20 5.41 4.52 -11.18
CA PRO A 20 5.47 3.13 -10.69
C PRO A 20 6.85 2.47 -10.88
N ARG A 21 7.60 2.83 -11.93
CA ARG A 21 8.94 2.31 -12.19
C ARG A 21 9.97 2.82 -11.19
N GLU A 22 9.91 4.12 -10.86
CA GLU A 22 10.77 4.72 -9.84
C GLU A 22 10.45 4.17 -8.45
N LEU A 23 9.16 4.00 -8.13
CA LEU A 23 8.73 3.36 -6.89
C LEU A 23 9.27 1.93 -6.78
N ALA A 24 9.18 1.13 -7.85
CA ALA A 24 9.70 -0.23 -7.87
C ALA A 24 11.23 -0.26 -7.64
N ALA A 25 11.97 0.66 -8.28
CA ALA A 25 13.42 0.80 -8.09
C ALA A 25 13.78 1.20 -6.65
N ALA A 26 13.03 2.14 -6.05
CA ALA A 26 13.24 2.58 -4.67
C ALA A 26 12.97 1.46 -3.65
N LEU A 27 12.00 0.58 -3.91
CA LEU A 27 11.64 -0.54 -3.02
C LEU A 27 12.48 -1.81 -3.21
N ALA A 28 13.19 -1.94 -4.35
CA ALA A 28 13.98 -3.14 -4.66
C ALA A 28 15.01 -3.52 -3.57
N PRO A 29 15.77 -2.59 -2.96
CA PRO A 29 16.72 -2.93 -1.90
C PRO A 29 16.08 -3.37 -0.58
N LEU A 30 14.79 -3.04 -0.38
CA LEU A 30 14.04 -3.30 0.85
C LEU A 30 13.23 -4.58 0.78
N THR A 31 13.10 -5.17 -0.42
CA THR A 31 12.28 -6.35 -0.66
C THR A 31 13.14 -7.62 -0.48
N PRO A 32 12.71 -8.59 0.36
CA PRO A 32 13.42 -9.86 0.48
C PRO A 32 13.57 -10.57 -0.87
N THR A 33 14.72 -11.20 -1.10
CA THR A 33 15.09 -11.82 -2.38
C THR A 33 14.23 -13.04 -2.77
N GLY A 34 13.32 -13.49 -1.90
CA GLY A 34 12.25 -14.43 -2.23
C GLY A 34 10.97 -13.64 -2.51
N GLY A 35 10.66 -13.44 -3.79
CA GLY A 35 9.54 -12.60 -4.22
C GLY A 35 8.27 -12.85 -3.42
N ALA A 36 7.70 -11.78 -2.85
CA ALA A 36 6.41 -11.86 -2.21
C ALA A 36 5.39 -12.39 -3.23
N ILE A 37 4.66 -13.44 -2.87
CA ILE A 37 3.58 -13.96 -3.72
C ILE A 37 2.57 -12.83 -3.87
N PRO A 38 2.28 -12.37 -5.11
CA PRO A 38 1.28 -11.34 -5.31
C PRO A 38 -0.05 -11.78 -4.71
N PRO A 39 -0.77 -10.91 -3.99
CA PRO A 39 -2.05 -11.26 -3.40
C PRO A 39 -3.01 -11.71 -4.49
N GLN A 40 -3.68 -12.83 -4.24
CA GLN A 40 -4.72 -13.34 -5.12
C GLN A 40 -6.01 -12.54 -4.92
N ARG A 41 -6.96 -12.70 -5.85
CA ARG A 41 -8.27 -12.04 -5.74
C ARG A 41 -8.99 -12.37 -4.41
N ALA A 42 -8.81 -13.59 -3.90
CA ALA A 42 -9.37 -14.02 -2.63
C ALA A 42 -8.76 -13.26 -1.42
N ASP A 43 -7.46 -12.94 -1.48
CA ASP A 43 -6.77 -12.16 -0.45
C ASP A 43 -7.31 -10.73 -0.43
N LEU A 44 -7.46 -10.11 -1.61
CA LEU A 44 -8.08 -8.79 -1.75
C LEU A 44 -9.51 -8.78 -1.20
N ALA A 45 -10.34 -9.77 -1.55
CA ALA A 45 -11.70 -9.87 -1.04
C ALA A 45 -11.74 -10.00 0.50
N THR A 46 -10.76 -10.70 1.08
CA THR A 46 -10.61 -10.84 2.53
C THR A 46 -10.23 -9.51 3.18
N LEU A 47 -9.32 -8.76 2.57
CA LEU A 47 -8.95 -7.41 3.03
C LEU A 47 -10.14 -6.45 2.98
N MET A 48 -10.92 -6.44 1.90
CA MET A 48 -12.11 -5.59 1.77
C MET A 48 -13.16 -5.87 2.85
N ARG A 49 -13.36 -7.15 3.21
CA ARG A 49 -14.26 -7.52 4.32
C ARG A 49 -13.72 -7.09 5.68
N ARG A 50 -12.40 -7.17 5.87
CA ARG A 50 -11.73 -6.83 7.13
C ARG A 50 -11.63 -5.32 7.34
N PHE A 51 -11.50 -4.55 6.27
CA PHE A 51 -11.34 -3.10 6.29
C PHE A 51 -12.35 -2.46 5.31
N PRO A 52 -13.63 -2.39 5.67
CA PRO A 52 -14.64 -1.78 4.81
C PRO A 52 -14.39 -0.27 4.68
N ASP A 53 -14.44 0.26 3.46
CA ASP A 53 -14.22 1.70 3.17
C ASP A 53 -15.27 2.61 3.85
N ARG A 54 -16.44 2.05 4.17
CA ARG A 54 -17.50 2.71 4.92
C ARG A 54 -17.46 2.27 6.38
N GLY A 55 -16.55 2.84 7.15
CA GLY A 55 -16.86 3.04 8.55
C GLY A 55 -18.04 4.01 8.60
N THR A 56 -19.21 3.57 9.06
CA THR A 56 -20.31 4.48 9.47
C THR A 56 -20.69 5.54 8.42
N SER A 57 -21.38 5.16 7.33
CA SER A 57 -22.44 6.08 6.89
C SER A 57 -23.38 6.20 8.07
N GLN A 58 -23.34 7.33 8.74
CA GLN A 58 -24.40 7.88 9.56
C GLN A 58 -25.65 6.98 9.62
N ALA A 59 -25.76 6.15 10.66
CA ALA A 59 -27.05 6.02 11.33
C ALA A 59 -27.31 7.34 12.06
N GLN A 60 -27.45 8.43 11.29
CA GLN A 60 -28.26 9.57 11.67
C GLN A 60 -29.69 9.16 11.34
N ARG A 61 -30.27 8.38 12.25
CA ARG A 61 -31.66 8.51 12.68
C ARG A 61 -31.69 8.25 14.17
#